data_AF-A0AAW8FJL2-F1
#
_entry.id   AF-A0AAW8FJL2-F1
#
_cell.length_a   1.000
_cell.length_b   1.000
_cell.length_c   1.000
_cell.angle_alpha   90.00
_cell.angle_beta   90.00
_cell.angle_gamma   90.00
#
_symmetry.space_group_name_H-M   'P 1'
#
loop_
_entity.id
_entity.type
_entity.pdbx_description
1 polymer ?
#
loop_
_entity_poly.entity_id
_entity_poly.type
_entity_poly.pdbx_seq_one_letter_code
_entity_poly.pdbx_strand_id
1 'polypeptide(L)'
;MAGFFSGPIRHEAPEPLEGPVVATVTGGTILWFVLFLVQLPFYGWFADHDHTWWLWTCLAGGVLGLYGTWYVRKRDAAIKNAATTDSAATPAAE
;
A
#
# COMPACT_ATOMS: atom_id res chain seq x y z
N MET A 1 -18.64 -22.51 34.34
CA MET A 1 -17.43 -23.05 33.67
C MET A 1 -16.38 -21.97 33.69
N ALA A 2 -15.34 -22.17 34.49
CA ALA A 2 -14.22 -21.25 34.65
C ALA A 2 -13.10 -21.57 33.65
N GLY A 3 -12.37 -20.53 33.26
CA GLY A 3 -10.95 -20.62 32.85
C GLY A 3 -10.68 -20.79 31.36
N PHE A 4 -10.07 -19.77 30.73
CA PHE A 4 -8.82 -19.82 29.97
C PHE A 4 -8.54 -18.47 29.27
N PHE A 5 -8.70 -17.36 30.01
CA PHE A 5 -8.00 -16.13 29.64
C PHE A 5 -6.55 -16.25 30.13
N SER A 6 -5.73 -16.93 29.32
CA SER A 6 -4.27 -16.80 29.42
C SER A 6 -3.88 -15.38 28.99
N GLY A 7 -2.99 -14.75 29.76
CA GLY A 7 -2.70 -13.31 29.72
C GLY A 7 -2.14 -12.76 28.40
N PRO A 8 -1.91 -11.43 28.34
CA PRO A 8 -1.41 -10.79 27.13
C PRO A 8 0.02 -11.26 26.87
N ILE A 9 0.20 -12.11 25.86
CA ILE A 9 1.50 -12.32 25.22
C ILE A 9 1.88 -11.00 24.54
N ARG A 10 2.41 -10.05 25.32
CA ARG A 10 3.06 -8.87 24.77
C ARG A 10 4.41 -9.33 24.24
N HIS A 11 4.43 -9.73 22.98
CA HIS A 11 5.68 -9.68 22.22
C HIS A 11 6.13 -8.22 22.20
N GLU A 12 7.31 -7.96 22.76
CA GLU A 12 8.03 -6.72 22.53
C GLU A 12 8.07 -6.51 21.01
N ALA A 13 7.57 -5.36 20.55
CA ALA A 13 7.43 -5.13 19.12
C ALA A 13 8.81 -5.29 18.49
N PRO A 14 9.00 -6.27 17.58
CA PRO A 14 10.29 -6.43 16.92
C PRO A 14 10.66 -5.11 16.24
N GLU A 15 11.96 -4.85 16.19
CA GLU A 15 12.53 -3.68 15.52
C GLU A 15 11.83 -3.48 14.17
N PRO A 16 11.44 -2.24 13.78
CA PRO A 16 10.69 -2.02 12.56
C PRO A 16 11.36 -2.73 11.40
N LEU A 17 10.65 -3.66 10.77
CA LEU A 17 11.12 -4.33 9.56
C LEU A 17 11.37 -3.26 8.50
N GLU A 18 12.63 -2.83 8.36
CA GLU A 18 13.08 -1.89 7.34
C GLU A 18 13.20 -2.61 5.98
N GLY A 19 12.10 -3.20 5.53
CA GLY A 19 11.96 -3.67 4.16
C GLY A 19 11.59 -2.52 3.23
N PRO A 20 11.87 -2.63 1.91
CA PRO A 20 11.39 -1.65 0.94
C PRO A 20 9.87 -1.79 0.70
N VAL A 21 9.06 -1.49 1.72
CA VAL A 21 7.60 -1.67 1.74
C VAL A 21 6.94 -0.95 0.57
N VAL A 22 7.39 0.26 0.25
CA VAL A 22 6.90 1.05 -0.89
C VAL A 22 7.14 0.30 -2.20
N ALA A 23 8.30 -0.33 -2.38
CA ALA A 23 8.62 -1.09 -3.59
C ALA A 23 7.74 -2.35 -3.69
N THR A 24 7.53 -3.08 -2.60
CA THR A 24 6.67 -4.27 -2.57
C THR A 24 5.21 -3.92 -2.88
N VAL A 25 4.67 -2.87 -2.24
CA VAL A 25 3.30 -2.40 -2.50
C VAL A 25 3.15 -1.95 -3.95
N THR A 26 4.14 -1.23 -4.48
CA THR A 26 4.16 -0.83 -5.90
C THR A 26 4.19 -2.05 -6.81
N GLY A 27 5.02 -3.04 -6.52
CA GLY A 27 5.11 -4.29 -7.29
C GLY A 27 3.79 -5.06 -7.32
N GLY A 28 3.16 -5.24 -6.15
CA GLY A 28 1.84 -5.87 -6.05
C GLY A 28 0.76 -5.10 -6.80
N THR A 29 0.77 -3.77 -6.73
CA THR A 29 -0.15 -2.90 -7.46
C THR A 29 0.00 -3.07 -8.97
N ILE A 30 1.25 -3.04 -9.48
CA ILE A 30 1.53 -3.22 -10.91
C ILE A 30 1.05 -4.60 -11.36
N LEU A 31 1.34 -5.65 -10.59
CA LEU A 31 0.91 -7.00 -10.90
C LEU A 31 -0.63 -7.08 -11.03
N TRP A 32 -1.38 -6.57 -10.05
CA TRP A 32 -2.85 -6.58 -10.09
C TRP A 32 -3.41 -5.76 -11.25
N PHE A 33 -2.80 -4.60 -11.55
CA PHE A 33 -3.23 -3.76 -12.67
C PHE A 33 -2.95 -4.43 -14.02
N VAL A 34 -1.78 -5.05 -14.19
CA VAL A 34 -1.45 -5.82 -15.40
C VAL A 34 -2.38 -7.01 -15.57
N LEU A 35 -2.67 -7.75 -14.49
CA LEU A 35 -3.66 -8.84 -14.52
C LEU A 35 -5.04 -8.33 -14.96
N PHE A 36 -5.49 -7.18 -14.48
CA PHE A 36 -6.74 -6.57 -14.97
C PHE A 36 -6.69 -6.31 -16.49
N LEU A 37 -5.62 -5.68 -16.99
CA LEU A 37 -5.48 -5.37 -18.41
C LEU A 37 -5.46 -6.61 -19.31
N VAL A 38 -4.76 -7.66 -18.89
CA VAL A 38 -4.68 -8.93 -19.64
C VAL A 38 -6.03 -9.65 -19.69
N GLN A 39 -6.89 -9.45 -18.70
CA GLN A 39 -8.21 -10.08 -18.64
C GLN A 39 -9.29 -9.35 -19.46
N LEU A 40 -9.15 -8.04 -19.72
CA LEU A 40 -10.12 -7.25 -20.46
C LEU A 40 -10.51 -7.82 -21.85
N PRO A 41 -9.58 -8.34 -22.69
CA PRO A 41 -9.93 -8.97 -23.96
C PRO A 41 -10.84 -10.20 -23.80
N PHE A 42 -10.81 -10.83 -22.63
CA PHE A 42 -11.57 -12.04 -22.29
C PHE A 42 -12.82 -11.74 -21.46
N TYR A 43 -13.24 -10.48 -21.33
CA TYR A 43 -14.37 -10.09 -20.48
C TYR A 43 -15.64 -10.89 -20.76
N GLY A 44 -15.95 -11.17 -22.04
CA GLY A 44 -17.11 -11.99 -22.42
C GLY A 44 -17.06 -13.40 -21.82
N TRP A 45 -15.90 -14.07 -21.90
CA TRP A 45 -15.73 -15.39 -21.30
C TRP A 45 -15.91 -15.36 -19.77
N PHE A 46 -15.36 -14.34 -19.10
CA PHE A 46 -15.54 -14.18 -17.65
C PHE A 46 -17.00 -13.91 -17.27
N ALA A 47 -17.74 -13.17 -18.09
CA ALA A 47 -19.17 -12.92 -17.89
C ALA A 47 -20.00 -14.20 -18.09
N ASP A 48 -19.70 -14.97 -19.13
CA ASP A 48 -20.40 -16.23 -19.43
C ASP A 48 -20.19 -17.30 -18.34
N HIS A 49 -19.06 -17.24 -17.62
CA HIS A 49 -18.68 -18.19 -16.55
C HIS A 49 -18.88 -17.64 -15.12
N ASP A 50 -19.55 -16.49 -14.95
CA ASP A 50 -19.80 -15.84 -13.65
C ASP A 50 -18.51 -15.58 -12.83
N HIS A 51 -17.41 -15.31 -13.53
CA HIS A 51 -16.10 -15.03 -12.94
C HIS A 51 -15.73 -13.54 -12.99
N THR A 52 -16.67 -12.66 -13.34
CA THR A 52 -16.44 -11.21 -13.41
C THR A 52 -15.97 -10.61 -12.08
N TRP A 53 -16.30 -11.24 -10.94
CA TRP A 53 -15.77 -10.87 -9.62
C TRP A 53 -14.24 -10.77 -9.60
N TRP A 54 -13.56 -11.70 -10.28
CA TRP A 54 -12.08 -11.75 -10.31
C TRP A 54 -11.50 -10.52 -11.01
N LEU A 55 -12.16 -10.09 -12.08
CA LEU A 55 -11.81 -8.92 -12.87
C LEU A 55 -12.00 -7.62 -12.06
N TRP A 56 -13.12 -7.51 -11.33
CA TRP A 56 -13.38 -6.39 -10.42
C TRP A 56 -12.41 -6.36 -9.23
N THR A 57 -11.98 -7.52 -8.72
CA THR A 57 -10.97 -7.62 -7.66
C THR A 57 -9.63 -7.07 -8.14
N CYS A 58 -9.20 -7.45 -9.36
CA CYS A 58 -7.98 -6.91 -9.96
C CYS A 58 -8.07 -5.39 -10.17
N LEU A 59 -9.22 -4.91 -10.64
CA LEU A 59 -9.44 -3.48 -10.82
C LEU A 59 -9.37 -2.73 -9.48
N ALA A 60 -10.08 -3.21 -8.46
CA ALA A 60 -10.07 -2.59 -7.13
C ALA A 60 -8.65 -2.57 -6.53
N GLY A 61 -7.92 -3.69 -6.59
CA GLY A 61 -6.54 -3.78 -6.12
C GLY A 61 -5.59 -2.84 -6.88
N GLY A 62 -5.68 -2.80 -8.21
CA GLY A 62 -4.88 -1.90 -9.04
C GLY A 62 -5.16 -0.42 -8.76
N VAL A 63 -6.44 -0.03 -8.71
CA VAL A 63 -6.86 1.36 -8.47
C VAL A 63 -6.46 1.83 -7.07
N LEU A 64 -6.76 1.03 -6.03
CA LEU A 64 -6.43 1.38 -4.65
C LEU A 64 -4.91 1.44 -4.43
N GLY A 65 -4.15 0.54 -5.05
CA GLY A 65 -2.69 0.55 -4.96
C GLY A 65 -2.03 1.75 -5.64
N LEU A 66 -2.51 2.14 -6.83
CA LEU A 66 -2.05 3.33 -7.56
C LEU A 66 -2.34 4.60 -6.77
N TYR A 67 -3.56 4.70 -6.23
CA TYR A 67 -3.97 5.85 -5.43
C TYR A 67 -3.18 5.96 -4.13
N GLY A 68 -3.00 4.85 -3.41
CA GLY A 68 -2.21 4.81 -2.18
C GLY A 68 -0.75 5.22 -2.40
N THR A 69 -0.12 4.70 -3.47
CA THR A 69 1.27 5.03 -3.81
C THR A 69 1.43 6.51 -4.15
N TRP A 70 0.51 7.08 -4.93
CA TRP A 70 0.50 8.52 -5.23
C TRP A 70 0.37 9.37 -3.97
N TYR A 71 -0.56 9.00 -3.08
CA TYR A 71 -0.80 9.74 -1.84
C TYR A 71 0.42 9.73 -0.91
N VAL A 72 1.01 8.56 -0.67
CA VAL A 72 2.20 8.44 0.19
C VAL A 72 3.37 9.23 -0.38
N ARG A 73 3.64 9.13 -1.70
CA ARG A 73 4.73 9.90 -2.35
C ARG A 73 4.52 11.40 -2.25
N LYS A 74 3.27 11.87 -2.41
CA LYS A 74 2.92 13.28 -2.26
C LYS A 74 3.13 13.77 -0.82
N ARG A 75 2.74 12.97 0.17
CA ARG A 75 2.97 13.28 1.59
C ARG A 75 4.45 13.33 1.95
N ASP A 76 5.22 12.34 1.51
CA ASP A 76 6.67 12.30 1.73
C ASP A 76 7.36 13.52 1.13
N ALA A 77 6.97 13.95 -0.06
CA ALA A 77 7.50 15.16 -0.68
C ALA A 77 7.16 16.42 0.14
N ALA A 78 5.92 16.54 0.64
CA ALA A 78 5.53 17.66 1.48
C ALA A 78 6.29 17.71 2.81
N ILE A 79 6.49 16.56 3.47
CA ILE A 79 7.26 16.45 4.72
C ILE A 79 8.72 16.83 4.49
N LYS A 80 9.35 16.32 3.43
CA LYS A 80 10.74 16.66 3.08
C LYS A 80 10.93 18.15 2.83
N ASN A 81 9.99 18.78 2.12
CA ASN A 81 10.03 20.23 1.85
C ASN A 81 9.91 21.06 3.14
N ALA A 82 9.07 20.64 4.09
CA ALA A 82 8.95 21.31 5.39
C ALA A 82 10.26 21.21 6.19
N ALA A 83 10.86 20.01 6.24
CA ALA A 83 12.14 19.80 6.94
C ALA A 83 13.31 20.61 6.36
N THR A 84 13.35 20.79 5.04
CA THR A 84 14.34 21.67 4.38
C THR A 84 14.17 23.13 4.77
N THR A 85 12.93 23.59 4.98
CA THR A 85 12.63 24.97 5.37
C THR A 85 13.06 25.27 6.80
N ASP A 86 12.79 24.36 7.75
CA ASP A 86 13.21 24.51 9.15
C ASP A 86 14.73 24.49 9.32
N SER A 87 15.43 23.65 8.54
CA SER A 87 16.90 23.58 8.55
C SER A 87 17.54 24.87 8.00
N ALA A 88 16.92 25.50 7.00
CA ALA A 88 17.38 26.78 6.45
C ALA A 88 17.10 27.98 7.37
N ALA A 89 16.18 27.87 8.33
CA ALA A 89 15.87 28.91 9.31
C ALA A 89 16.82 28.92 10.53
N THR A 90 17.64 27.88 10.71
CA THR A 90 18.54 27.70 11.87
C THR A 90 20.00 28.23 11.75
N PRO A 91 20.53 28.88 10.68
CA PRO A 91 21.96 29.20 10.61
C PRO A 91 22.39 30.59 11.12
N ALA A 92 21.66 31.26 12.03
CA ALA A 92 22.04 32.61 12.48
C ALA A 92 21.65 32.96 13.93
N ALA A 93 21.87 32.03 14.86
CA ALA A 93 21.90 32.34 16.29
C ALA A 93 23.28 31.96 16.83
N GLU A 94 24.27 32.76 16.46
CA GLU A 94 25.58 32.84 17.12
C GLU A 94 25.76 34.27 17.65
#